data_AF-A0A930WH16-F1
#
_entry.id   AF-A0A930WH16-F1
#
_cell.length_a   1.000
_cell.length_b   1.000
_cell.length_c   1.000
_cell.angle_alpha   90.00
_cell.angle_beta   90.00
_cell.angle_gamma   90.00
#
_symmetry.space_group_name_H-M   'P 1'
#
loop_
_entity.id
_entity.type
_entity.pdbx_description
1 polymer ?
#
loop_
_entity_poly.entity_id
_entity_poly.type
_entity_poly.pdbx_seq_one_letter_code
_entity_poly.pdbx_strand_id
1 'polypeptide(L)'
;LVRDVDLYGDLLSLAFADCGIPFYLDIKRPSAHHPLAELLRAVAQMTWRGWAYETVFRALRTGFFPLLGTEEDEDAPPLCADWQEAVDRLENYCLAYGIRSESQWTATEPWDFVQRRVAEHEPHLDEDEERLREEQWLDQLRRRIAEPLSLLTGHLRRHESTARARTKALYDFLDELCVPQTLRLWSETADREGRLADAAAHRQIWSSCMALFDQLVEVRGDDPLSSRDYEELLSDGLDAMSIALIPPGLDHVTVASFDQNSIAGARAVFVIGANAGIMPRAGTTSGVFSDTELLFIGESLQTTGADS
;
A
#
# COMPACT_ATOMS: atom_id res chain seq x y z
N LEU A 1 -25.78 -3.26 15.17
CA LEU A 1 -25.49 -4.51 14.45
C LEU A 1 -26.06 -4.42 13.05
N VAL A 2 -25.24 -4.73 12.05
CA VAL A 2 -25.60 -4.74 10.62
C VAL A 2 -25.31 -6.11 10.03
N ARG A 3 -26.16 -6.60 9.13
CA ARG A 3 -25.94 -7.87 8.44
C ARG A 3 -25.10 -7.71 7.17
N ASP A 4 -25.22 -6.56 6.52
CA ASP A 4 -24.44 -6.15 5.36
C ASP A 4 -23.60 -4.93 5.74
N VAL A 5 -22.35 -5.20 6.08
CA VAL A 5 -21.43 -4.20 6.60
C VAL A 5 -20.99 -3.24 5.49
N ASP A 6 -20.82 -3.74 4.27
CA ASP A 6 -20.35 -2.96 3.12
C ASP A 6 -21.41 -1.95 2.68
N LEU A 7 -22.70 -2.34 2.70
CA LEU A 7 -23.80 -1.44 2.35
C LEU A 7 -24.01 -0.33 3.39
N TYR A 8 -23.96 -0.67 4.69
CA TYR A 8 -24.31 0.27 5.76
C TYR A 8 -23.11 1.00 6.37
N GLY A 9 -21.88 0.52 6.17
CA GLY A 9 -20.68 1.09 6.80
C GLY A 9 -20.47 2.56 6.46
N ASP A 10 -20.43 2.89 5.17
CA ASP A 10 -20.22 4.26 4.70
C ASP A 10 -21.43 5.16 5.02
N LEU A 11 -22.65 4.64 4.87
CA LEU A 11 -23.89 5.37 5.16
C LEU A 11 -24.00 5.76 6.64
N LEU A 12 -23.71 4.81 7.54
CA LEU A 12 -23.72 5.08 8.98
C LEU A 12 -22.59 6.02 9.37
N SER A 13 -21.44 5.91 8.71
CA SER A 13 -20.30 6.79 8.97
C SER A 13 -20.64 8.25 8.67
N LEU A 14 -21.27 8.50 7.51
CA LEU A 14 -21.72 9.83 7.13
C LEU A 14 -22.81 10.36 8.07
N ALA A 15 -23.85 9.54 8.34
CA ALA A 15 -24.97 9.96 9.17
C ALA A 15 -24.57 10.26 10.63
N PHE A 16 -23.69 9.44 11.22
CA PHE A 16 -23.18 9.68 12.56
C PHE A 16 -22.26 10.90 12.63
N ALA A 17 -21.44 11.15 11.60
CA ALA A 17 -20.68 12.38 11.50
C ALA A 17 -21.60 13.62 11.47
N ASP A 18 -22.66 13.61 10.65
CA ASP A 18 -23.65 14.70 10.56
C ASP A 18 -24.40 14.93 11.89
N CYS A 19 -24.66 13.87 12.64
CA CYS A 19 -25.33 13.93 13.94
C CYS A 19 -24.38 14.23 15.11
N GLY A 20 -23.07 14.30 14.88
CA GLY A 20 -22.06 14.47 15.92
C GLY A 20 -22.01 13.31 16.92
N ILE A 21 -22.34 12.09 16.48
CA ILE A 21 -22.33 10.88 17.32
C ILE A 21 -20.98 10.18 17.16
N PRO A 22 -20.14 10.07 18.21
CA PRO A 22 -18.92 9.29 18.15
C PRO A 22 -19.25 7.81 17.94
N PHE A 23 -18.62 7.19 16.94
CA PHE A 23 -18.85 5.78 16.63
C PHE A 23 -17.55 5.06 16.31
N TYR A 24 -17.55 3.75 16.55
CA TYR A 24 -16.50 2.82 16.14
C TYR A 24 -17.11 1.82 15.17
N LEU A 25 -16.54 1.76 13.98
CA LEU A 25 -16.92 0.81 12.96
C LEU A 25 -15.97 -0.39 13.09
N ASP A 26 -16.47 -1.50 13.64
CA ASP A 26 -15.70 -2.73 13.85
C ASP A 26 -15.56 -3.53 12.55
N ILE A 27 -14.92 -2.89 11.59
CA ILE A 27 -14.58 -3.45 10.29
C ILE A 27 -13.08 -3.37 10.15
N LYS A 28 -12.49 -4.49 9.73
CA LYS A 28 -11.13 -4.52 9.26
C LYS A 28 -11.02 -3.73 7.96
N ARG A 29 -10.29 -2.62 7.94
CA ARG A 29 -9.98 -1.96 6.66
C ARG A 29 -8.96 -2.81 5.91
N PRO A 30 -9.17 -3.08 4.60
CA PRO A 30 -8.15 -3.67 3.76
C PRO A 30 -6.86 -2.83 3.86
N SER A 31 -5.75 -3.46 4.23
CA SER A 31 -4.45 -2.75 4.27
C SER A 31 -3.92 -2.45 2.87
N ALA A 32 -4.51 -3.05 1.84
CA ALA A 32 -4.11 -2.91 0.44
C ALA A 32 -4.01 -1.44 -0.01
N HIS A 33 -4.80 -0.54 0.59
CA HIS A 33 -4.80 0.89 0.24
C HIS A 33 -3.78 1.73 1.03
N HIS A 34 -3.04 1.15 1.98
CA HIS A 34 -2.02 1.89 2.70
C HIS A 34 -0.81 2.16 1.77
N PRO A 35 -0.21 3.36 1.77
CA PRO A 35 0.91 3.70 0.90
C PRO A 35 2.07 2.68 0.90
N LEU A 36 2.41 2.11 2.06
CA LEU A 36 3.47 1.09 2.15
C LEU A 36 3.12 -0.21 1.39
N ALA A 37 1.87 -0.67 1.48
CA ALA A 37 1.44 -1.86 0.74
C ALA A 37 1.49 -1.61 -0.77
N GLU A 38 1.10 -0.40 -1.19
CA GLU A 38 1.19 0.02 -2.58
C GLU A 38 2.64 0.14 -3.07
N LEU A 39 3.56 0.65 -2.24
CA LEU A 39 4.99 0.72 -2.56
C LEU A 39 5.54 -0.68 -2.83
N LEU A 40 5.31 -1.61 -1.89
CA LEU A 40 5.76 -3.00 -2.01
C LEU A 40 5.22 -3.68 -3.28
N ARG A 41 3.94 -3.47 -3.57
CA ARG A 41 3.29 -4.01 -4.78
C ARG A 41 3.90 -3.42 -6.05
N ALA A 42 4.04 -2.09 -6.11
CA ALA A 42 4.59 -1.40 -7.27
C ALA A 42 6.03 -1.85 -7.56
N VAL A 43 6.91 -1.89 -6.55
CA VAL A 43 8.31 -2.27 -6.75
C VAL A 43 8.49 -3.75 -7.09
N ALA A 44 7.66 -4.63 -6.53
CA ALA A 44 7.65 -6.04 -6.91
C ALA A 44 7.21 -6.23 -8.37
N GLN A 45 6.23 -5.46 -8.86
CA GLN A 45 5.77 -5.51 -10.26
C GLN A 45 6.85 -5.07 -11.25
N MET A 46 7.72 -4.12 -10.88
CA MET A 46 8.82 -3.65 -11.74
C MET A 46 9.83 -4.76 -12.11
N THR A 47 9.86 -5.84 -11.33
CA THR A 47 10.82 -6.93 -11.51
C THR A 47 10.58 -7.70 -12.81
N TRP A 48 9.32 -7.86 -13.21
CA TRP A 48 8.95 -8.64 -14.40
C TRP A 48 8.23 -7.80 -15.46
N ARG A 49 7.49 -6.76 -15.06
CA ARG A 49 6.87 -5.80 -16.01
C ARG A 49 7.83 -4.72 -16.48
N GLY A 50 9.02 -4.63 -15.87
CA GLY A 50 9.96 -3.55 -16.10
C GLY A 50 9.50 -2.24 -15.49
N TRP A 51 10.29 -1.18 -15.71
CA TRP A 51 10.02 0.15 -15.18
C TRP A 51 9.04 0.90 -16.07
N ALA A 52 7.84 0.34 -16.23
CA ALA A 52 6.77 1.02 -16.91
C ALA A 52 6.43 2.32 -16.18
N TYR A 53 6.14 3.36 -16.95
CA TYR A 53 5.75 4.68 -16.45
C TYR A 53 4.74 4.60 -15.29
N GLU A 54 3.61 3.89 -15.49
CA GLU A 54 2.55 3.78 -14.49
C GLU A 54 3.05 3.15 -13.18
N THR A 55 3.90 2.13 -13.26
CA THR A 55 4.43 1.44 -12.08
C THR A 55 5.40 2.31 -11.29
N VAL A 56 6.28 3.05 -11.98
CA VAL A 56 7.23 3.97 -11.35
C VAL A 56 6.49 5.08 -10.63
N PHE A 57 5.55 5.75 -11.30
CA PHE A 57 4.80 6.84 -10.69
C PHE A 57 3.86 6.38 -9.59
N ARG A 58 3.29 5.16 -9.65
CA ARG A 58 2.58 4.57 -8.51
C ARG A 58 3.48 4.44 -7.28
N ALA A 59 4.70 3.93 -7.44
CA ALA A 59 5.67 3.85 -6.34
C ALA A 59 6.04 5.23 -5.80
N LEU A 60 6.30 6.21 -6.68
CA LEU A 60 6.65 7.58 -6.26
C LEU A 60 5.51 8.27 -5.50
N ARG A 61 4.27 8.08 -5.95
CA ARG A 61 3.06 8.64 -5.32
C ARG A 61 2.75 8.07 -3.94
N THR A 62 3.49 7.07 -3.49
CA THR A 62 3.41 6.59 -2.10
C THR A 62 4.05 7.54 -1.10
N GLY A 63 4.91 8.47 -1.54
CA GLY A 63 5.53 9.48 -0.68
C GLY A 63 6.70 8.98 0.18
N PHE A 64 7.23 7.78 -0.08
CA PHE A 64 8.40 7.25 0.66
C PHE A 64 9.75 7.62 0.06
N PHE A 65 9.78 8.09 -1.19
CA PHE A 65 11.03 8.47 -1.83
C PHE A 65 11.55 9.80 -1.27
N PRO A 66 12.87 9.94 -1.06
CA PRO A 66 13.47 11.20 -0.61
C PRO A 66 13.54 12.20 -1.77
N LEU A 67 12.40 12.85 -2.05
CA LEU A 67 12.24 13.79 -3.18
C LEU A 67 12.45 15.26 -2.80
N LEU A 68 12.53 15.55 -1.50
CA LEU A 68 12.85 16.88 -1.00
C LEU A 68 14.35 16.99 -0.78
N GLY A 69 14.90 18.19 -0.97
CA GLY A 69 16.33 18.46 -0.85
C GLY A 69 16.91 17.99 0.48
N THR A 70 18.17 17.57 0.47
CA THR A 70 18.92 17.27 1.70
C THR A 70 19.47 18.56 2.30
N GLU A 71 19.96 18.54 3.54
CA GLU A 71 20.68 19.68 4.16
C GLU A 71 21.90 20.13 3.32
N GLU A 72 22.37 19.29 2.39
CA GLU A 72 23.44 19.61 1.43
C GLU A 72 22.96 20.49 0.25
N ASP A 73 21.65 20.65 0.06
CA ASP A 73 21.03 21.49 -0.98
C ASP A 73 20.77 22.94 -0.49
N GLU A 74 21.40 23.37 0.63
CA GLU A 74 21.17 24.64 1.36
C GLU A 74 21.32 25.93 0.52
N ASP A 75 22.09 25.90 -0.57
CA ASP A 75 22.38 27.09 -1.38
C ASP A 75 21.34 27.39 -2.49
N ALA A 76 20.32 26.55 -2.64
CA ALA A 76 19.28 26.72 -3.67
C ALA A 76 17.88 26.85 -3.04
N PRO A 77 17.07 27.86 -3.41
CA PRO A 77 15.67 27.90 -3.00
C PRO A 77 14.96 26.61 -3.46
N PRO A 78 14.10 26.01 -2.61
CA PRO A 78 13.39 24.80 -2.97
C PRO A 78 12.54 25.05 -4.22
N LEU A 79 12.72 24.23 -5.26
CA LEU A 79 11.95 24.32 -6.50
C LEU A 79 10.49 23.86 -6.33
N CYS A 80 10.18 23.19 -5.22
CA CYS A 80 8.86 22.64 -4.91
C CYS A 80 8.52 22.84 -3.43
N ALA A 81 7.24 23.04 -3.13
CA ALA A 81 6.75 23.20 -1.76
C ALA A 81 6.65 21.87 -1.00
N ASP A 82 6.34 20.79 -1.71
CA ASP A 82 6.18 19.45 -1.16
C ASP A 82 6.62 18.36 -2.15
N TRP A 83 6.61 17.11 -1.68
CA TRP A 83 7.05 15.97 -2.49
C TRP A 83 6.06 15.66 -3.62
N GLN A 84 4.77 16.00 -3.46
CA GLN A 84 3.75 15.79 -4.50
C GLN A 84 4.04 16.65 -5.73
N GLU A 85 4.34 17.94 -5.51
CA GLU A 85 4.74 18.85 -6.59
C GLU A 85 6.01 18.35 -7.29
N ALA A 86 6.98 17.81 -6.53
CA ALA A 86 8.17 17.22 -7.12
C ALA A 86 7.86 16.02 -8.03
N VAL A 87 6.95 15.14 -7.60
CA VAL A 87 6.48 14.01 -8.43
C VAL A 87 5.76 14.52 -9.67
N ASP A 88 4.87 15.50 -9.55
CA ASP A 88 4.08 16.01 -10.66
C ASP A 88 4.96 16.71 -11.72
N ARG A 89 5.97 17.48 -11.30
CA ARG A 89 6.96 18.07 -12.21
C ARG A 89 7.78 17.00 -12.93
N LEU A 90 8.27 16.00 -12.19
CA LEU A 90 8.99 14.86 -12.76
C LEU A 90 8.11 14.06 -13.73
N GLU A 91 6.83 13.90 -13.43
CA GLU A 91 5.86 13.22 -14.29
C GLU A 91 5.66 13.98 -15.59
N ASN A 92 5.41 15.29 -15.50
CA ASN A 92 5.26 16.15 -16.67
C ASN A 92 6.50 16.11 -17.57
N TYR A 93 7.70 16.14 -16.98
CA TYR A 93 8.96 16.03 -17.72
C TYR A 93 9.07 14.66 -18.42
N CYS A 94 8.85 13.56 -17.69
CA CYS A 94 8.90 12.21 -18.25
C CYS A 94 7.88 12.01 -19.38
N LEU A 95 6.68 12.58 -19.26
CA LEU A 95 5.66 12.57 -20.30
C LEU A 95 6.08 13.37 -21.53
N ALA A 96 6.59 14.59 -21.33
CA ALA A 96 7.01 15.49 -22.41
C ALA A 96 8.14 14.89 -23.26
N TYR A 97 9.08 14.20 -22.63
CA TYR A 97 10.28 13.64 -23.28
C TYR A 97 10.22 12.14 -23.54
N GLY A 98 9.11 11.49 -23.19
CA GLY A 98 8.87 10.07 -23.50
C GLY A 98 9.77 9.10 -22.72
N ILE A 99 10.01 9.39 -21.45
CA ILE A 99 10.84 8.59 -20.55
C ILE A 99 9.99 7.45 -19.97
N ARG A 100 10.26 6.23 -20.42
CA ARG A 100 9.41 5.04 -20.15
C ARG A 100 10.20 3.76 -19.86
N SER A 101 11.52 3.76 -19.96
CA SER A 101 12.33 2.54 -19.75
C SER A 101 13.33 2.67 -18.61
N GLU A 102 13.62 1.54 -17.98
CA GLU A 102 14.65 1.40 -16.95
C GLU A 102 16.01 1.95 -17.40
N SER A 103 16.38 1.74 -18.67
CA SER A 103 17.62 2.26 -19.24
C SER A 103 17.69 3.79 -19.26
N GLN A 104 16.55 4.49 -19.44
CA GLN A 104 16.51 5.96 -19.40
C GLN A 104 16.59 6.48 -17.96
N TRP A 105 15.97 5.76 -17.01
CA TRP A 105 16.05 6.09 -15.58
C TRP A 105 17.43 5.82 -14.98
N THR A 106 18.12 4.78 -15.45
CA THR A 106 19.45 4.36 -14.96
C THR A 106 20.61 4.85 -15.85
N ALA A 107 20.34 5.73 -16.81
CA ALA A 107 21.37 6.28 -17.69
C ALA A 107 22.45 7.03 -16.90
N THR A 108 23.72 6.77 -17.20
CA THR A 108 24.87 7.47 -16.58
C THR A 108 24.91 8.95 -16.98
N GLU A 109 24.59 9.22 -18.24
CA GLU A 109 24.53 10.57 -18.80
C GLU A 109 23.37 11.37 -18.16
N PRO A 110 23.56 12.68 -17.93
CA PRO A 110 22.47 13.55 -17.50
C PRO A 110 21.36 13.64 -18.55
N TRP A 111 20.12 13.86 -18.11
CA TRP A 111 19.08 14.30 -19.02
C TRP A 111 19.38 15.71 -19.54
N ASP A 112 19.35 15.87 -20.87
CA ASP A 112 19.81 17.06 -21.60
C ASP A 112 18.78 17.55 -22.64
N PHE A 113 17.52 17.16 -22.47
CA PHE A 113 16.46 17.40 -23.45
C PHE A 113 16.09 18.88 -23.56
N VAL A 114 16.08 19.63 -22.45
CA VAL A 114 15.88 21.08 -22.46
C VAL A 114 17.11 21.74 -23.07
N GLN A 115 18.31 21.35 -22.64
CA GLN A 115 19.57 21.88 -23.17
C GLN A 115 19.66 21.76 -24.70
N ARG A 116 19.33 20.60 -25.27
CA ARG A 116 19.31 20.40 -26.73
C ARG A 116 18.30 21.31 -27.44
N ARG A 117 17.12 21.52 -26.85
CA ARG A 117 16.07 22.38 -27.43
C ARG A 117 16.45 23.86 -27.44
N VAL A 118 17.07 24.34 -26.36
CA VAL A 118 17.58 25.72 -26.24
C VAL A 118 18.69 25.97 -27.24
N ALA A 119 19.58 25.00 -27.47
CA ALA A 119 20.65 25.12 -28.47
C ALA A 119 20.14 25.22 -29.93
N GLU A 120 18.92 24.76 -30.21
CA GLU A 120 18.30 24.78 -31.55
C GLU A 120 17.52 26.08 -31.87
N HIS A 121 17.20 26.91 -30.87
CA HIS A 121 16.35 28.10 -31.01
C HIS A 121 17.06 29.39 -30.56
N GLU A 122 16.55 30.57 -30.93
CA GLU A 122 17.06 31.84 -30.38
C GLU A 122 16.79 31.89 -28.86
N PRO A 123 17.82 32.14 -28.03
CA PRO A 123 17.70 32.01 -26.58
C PRO A 123 16.80 33.10 -25.97
N HIS A 124 15.83 32.67 -25.17
CA HIS A 124 15.12 33.52 -24.23
C HIS A 124 15.83 33.39 -22.87
N LEU A 125 16.83 34.25 -22.64
CA LEU A 125 17.85 34.08 -21.58
C LEU A 125 17.28 33.73 -20.20
N ASP A 126 16.23 34.43 -19.74
CA ASP A 126 15.69 34.22 -18.38
C ASP A 126 14.84 32.93 -18.28
N GLU A 127 13.96 32.65 -19.26
CA GLU A 127 13.09 31.46 -19.25
C GLU A 127 13.87 30.16 -19.51
N ASP A 128 14.91 30.22 -20.34
CA ASP A 128 15.75 29.07 -20.64
C ASP A 128 16.67 28.70 -19.45
N GLU A 129 17.13 29.69 -18.67
CA GLU A 129 17.90 29.46 -17.44
C GLU A 129 17.07 28.73 -16.37
N GLU A 130 15.81 29.14 -16.15
CA GLU A 130 14.91 28.46 -15.20
C GLU A 130 14.64 27.01 -15.60
N ARG A 131 14.36 26.77 -16.89
CA ARG A 131 14.08 25.42 -17.40
C ARG A 131 15.31 24.51 -17.35
N LEU A 132 16.51 25.06 -17.58
CA LEU A 132 17.75 24.31 -17.45
C LEU A 132 18.04 23.95 -15.98
N ARG A 133 17.77 24.88 -15.06
CA ARG A 133 17.86 24.62 -13.61
C ARG A 133 16.89 23.53 -13.17
N GLU A 134 15.65 23.57 -13.67
CA GLU A 134 14.66 22.52 -13.41
C GLU A 134 15.11 21.16 -13.96
N GLU A 135 15.64 21.09 -15.18
CA GLU A 135 16.17 19.84 -15.77
C GLU A 135 17.30 19.24 -14.92
N GLN A 136 18.25 20.06 -14.46
CA GLN A 136 19.34 19.60 -13.60
C GLN A 136 18.82 19.02 -12.27
N TRP A 137 17.85 19.70 -11.67
CA TRP A 137 17.20 19.24 -10.45
C TRP A 137 16.42 17.93 -10.67
N LEU A 138 15.70 17.81 -11.78
CA LEU A 138 14.98 16.57 -12.15
C LEU A 138 15.95 15.40 -12.40
N ASP A 139 17.13 15.63 -13.00
CA ASP A 139 18.15 14.60 -13.15
C ASP A 139 18.72 14.14 -11.79
N GLN A 140 18.88 15.06 -10.83
CA GLN A 140 19.28 14.70 -9.46
C GLN A 140 18.22 13.85 -8.77
N LEU A 141 16.94 14.24 -8.86
CA LEU A 141 15.82 13.46 -8.33
C LEU A 141 15.78 12.07 -8.96
N ARG A 142 15.88 11.99 -10.29
CA ARG A 142 15.96 10.72 -11.01
C ARG A 142 17.02 9.80 -10.44
N ARG A 143 18.23 10.30 -10.18
CA ARG A 143 19.33 9.49 -9.63
C ARG A 143 19.01 8.96 -8.24
N ARG A 144 18.50 9.84 -7.35
CA ARG A 144 18.04 9.46 -5.98
C ARG A 144 16.94 8.39 -6.00
N ILE A 145 16.06 8.43 -7.00
CA ILE A 145 14.99 7.43 -7.20
C ILE A 145 15.54 6.13 -7.80
N ALA A 146 16.35 6.25 -8.85
CA ALA A 146 16.76 5.13 -9.68
C ALA A 146 17.80 4.24 -9.00
N GLU A 147 18.66 4.79 -8.13
CA GLU A 147 19.67 4.03 -7.38
C GLU A 147 19.05 2.91 -6.53
N PRO A 148 18.18 3.19 -5.53
CA PRO A 148 17.59 2.16 -4.69
C PRO A 148 16.69 1.21 -5.49
N LEU A 149 15.95 1.71 -6.49
CA LEU A 149 15.09 0.88 -7.34
C LEU A 149 15.90 -0.09 -8.23
N SER A 150 17.04 0.34 -8.76
CA SER A 150 17.90 -0.48 -9.60
C SER A 150 18.55 -1.60 -8.80
N LEU A 151 19.04 -1.29 -7.59
CA LEU A 151 19.55 -2.27 -6.65
C LEU A 151 18.47 -3.31 -6.31
N LEU A 152 17.28 -2.86 -5.92
CA LEU A 152 16.18 -3.76 -5.57
C LEU A 152 15.78 -4.66 -6.76
N THR A 153 15.50 -4.06 -7.92
CA THR A 153 15.03 -4.82 -9.09
C THR A 153 16.10 -5.78 -9.59
N GLY A 154 17.37 -5.41 -9.51
CA GLY A 154 18.50 -6.30 -9.77
C GLY A 154 18.52 -7.52 -8.82
N HIS A 155 18.31 -7.31 -7.52
CA HIS A 155 18.22 -8.41 -6.54
C HIS A 155 17.02 -9.32 -6.80
N LEU A 156 15.85 -8.76 -7.07
CA LEU A 156 14.61 -9.53 -7.26
C LEU A 156 14.60 -10.34 -8.57
N ARG A 157 15.28 -9.85 -9.63
CA ARG A 157 15.39 -10.53 -10.94
C ARG A 157 16.42 -11.66 -10.99
N ARG A 158 17.31 -11.78 -9.99
CA ARG A 158 18.34 -12.84 -10.00
C ARG A 158 17.70 -14.21 -10.13
N HIS A 159 18.18 -14.97 -11.12
CA HIS A 159 17.78 -16.35 -11.35
C HIS A 159 18.07 -17.20 -10.11
N GLU A 160 17.23 -18.20 -9.86
CA GLU A 160 17.35 -19.12 -8.71
C GLU A 160 17.40 -18.44 -7.33
N SER A 161 16.93 -17.20 -7.22
CA SER A 161 16.80 -16.56 -5.90
C SER A 161 15.67 -17.19 -5.10
N THR A 162 15.94 -17.40 -3.82
CA THR A 162 14.96 -17.93 -2.88
C THR A 162 14.02 -16.83 -2.37
N ALA A 163 12.88 -17.20 -1.79
CA ALA A 163 11.98 -16.23 -1.17
C ALA A 163 12.70 -15.41 -0.08
N ARG A 164 13.59 -16.04 0.71
CA ARG A 164 14.41 -15.35 1.73
C ARG A 164 15.30 -14.25 1.15
N ALA A 165 15.99 -14.53 0.05
CA ALA A 165 16.87 -13.55 -0.58
C ALA A 165 16.08 -12.34 -1.12
N ARG A 166 14.92 -12.59 -1.73
CA ARG A 166 14.04 -11.52 -2.25
C ARG A 166 13.41 -10.68 -1.14
N THR A 167 12.90 -11.33 -0.09
CA THR A 167 12.32 -10.65 1.07
C THR A 167 13.36 -9.81 1.80
N LYS A 168 14.59 -10.31 1.93
CA LYS A 168 15.70 -9.51 2.48
C LYS A 168 15.96 -8.27 1.62
N ALA A 169 16.01 -8.40 0.30
CA ALA A 169 16.22 -7.26 -0.59
C ALA A 169 15.10 -6.20 -0.46
N LEU A 170 13.84 -6.62 -0.31
CA LEU A 170 12.74 -5.69 -0.02
C LEU A 170 12.93 -5.01 1.34
N TYR A 171 13.28 -5.75 2.38
CA TYR A 171 13.55 -5.17 3.70
C TYR A 171 14.68 -4.12 3.63
N ASP A 172 15.81 -4.46 3.01
CA ASP A 172 16.95 -3.57 2.86
C ASP A 172 16.55 -2.29 2.10
N PHE A 173 15.73 -2.40 1.05
CA PHE A 173 15.19 -1.27 0.30
C PHE A 173 14.29 -0.37 1.14
N LEU A 174 13.42 -0.93 1.99
CA LEU A 174 12.58 -0.13 2.89
C LEU A 174 13.42 0.62 3.95
N ASP A 175 14.51 0.01 4.41
CA ASP A 175 15.45 0.63 5.36
C ASP A 175 16.25 1.76 4.69
N GLU A 176 16.73 1.55 3.47
CA GLU A 176 17.40 2.56 2.64
C GLU A 176 16.50 3.78 2.41
N LEU A 177 15.21 3.57 2.13
CA LEU A 177 14.21 4.64 2.02
C LEU A 177 13.78 5.24 3.36
N CYS A 178 14.31 4.76 4.50
CA CYS A 178 13.92 5.21 5.84
C CYS A 178 12.41 5.13 6.10
N VAL A 179 11.74 4.10 5.55
CA VAL A 179 10.28 3.91 5.66
C VAL A 179 9.80 3.91 7.11
N PRO A 180 10.46 3.24 8.08
CA PRO A 180 10.05 3.28 9.48
C PRO A 180 10.02 4.70 10.08
N GLN A 181 10.98 5.54 9.70
CA GLN A 181 11.11 6.93 10.14
C GLN A 181 9.94 7.76 9.58
N THR A 182 9.68 7.62 8.27
CA THR A 182 8.56 8.29 7.58
C THR A 182 7.22 7.90 8.18
N LEU A 183 6.98 6.60 8.45
CA LEU A 183 5.76 6.13 9.11
C LEU A 183 5.59 6.68 10.54
N ARG A 184 6.68 6.79 11.30
CA ARG A 184 6.63 7.44 12.63
C ARG A 184 6.22 8.89 12.53
N LEU A 185 6.84 9.65 11.61
CA LEU A 185 6.49 11.05 11.38
C LEU A 185 5.02 11.23 10.95
N TRP A 186 4.53 10.37 10.05
CA TRP A 186 3.13 10.40 9.62
C TRP A 186 2.18 10.06 10.76
N SER A 187 2.51 9.06 11.58
CA SER A 187 1.74 8.74 12.78
C SER A 187 1.66 9.94 13.73
N GLU A 188 2.78 10.56 14.07
CA GLU A 188 2.82 11.71 15.00
C GLU A 188 2.09 12.93 14.44
N THR A 189 2.13 13.13 13.13
CA THR A 189 1.40 14.20 12.46
C THR A 189 -0.11 13.94 12.49
N ALA A 190 -0.53 12.71 12.19
CA ALA A 190 -1.93 12.31 12.29
C ALA A 190 -2.45 12.41 13.73
N ASP A 191 -1.66 12.06 14.75
CA ASP A 191 -2.02 12.26 16.15
C ASP A 191 -2.24 13.74 16.49
N ARG A 192 -1.31 14.62 16.07
CA ARG A 192 -1.40 16.07 16.31
C ARG A 192 -2.63 16.69 15.64
N GLU A 193 -3.05 16.15 14.51
CA GLU A 193 -4.24 16.58 13.76
C GLU A 193 -5.53 15.91 14.26
N GLY A 194 -5.46 15.02 15.27
CA GLY A 194 -6.61 14.29 15.80
C GLY A 194 -7.10 13.14 14.90
N ARG A 195 -6.36 12.79 13.85
CA ARG A 195 -6.64 11.67 12.94
C ARG A 195 -6.14 10.34 13.52
N LEU A 196 -6.70 9.94 14.66
CA LEU A 196 -6.24 8.79 15.45
C LEU A 196 -6.26 7.46 14.68
N ALA A 197 -7.23 7.27 13.78
CA ALA A 197 -7.33 6.07 12.96
C ALA A 197 -6.16 5.95 11.96
N ASP A 198 -5.77 7.08 11.33
CA ASP A 198 -4.65 7.13 10.39
C ASP A 198 -3.33 6.88 11.14
N ALA A 199 -3.16 7.50 12.31
CA ALA A 199 -1.99 7.28 13.17
C ALA A 199 -1.83 5.80 13.55
N ALA A 200 -2.93 5.16 13.96
CA ALA A 200 -2.95 3.73 14.26
C ALA A 200 -2.56 2.87 13.04
N ALA A 201 -3.10 3.20 11.87
CA ALA A 201 -2.80 2.50 10.62
C ALA A 201 -1.30 2.57 10.29
N HIS A 202 -0.68 3.75 10.40
CA HIS A 202 0.76 3.93 10.17
C HIS A 202 1.63 3.13 11.15
N ARG A 203 1.22 3.01 12.43
CA ARG A 203 1.94 2.18 13.41
C ARG A 203 1.79 0.69 13.13
N GLN A 204 0.60 0.25 12.73
CA GLN A 204 0.31 -1.17 12.54
C GLN A 204 0.92 -1.72 11.25
N ILE A 205 0.86 -0.98 10.14
CA ILE A 205 1.20 -1.49 8.81
C ILE A 205 2.64 -2.02 8.72
N TRP A 206 3.60 -1.37 9.39
CA TRP A 206 4.99 -1.85 9.40
C TRP A 206 5.06 -3.26 9.99
N SER A 207 4.47 -3.47 11.17
CA SER A 207 4.46 -4.78 11.82
C SER A 207 3.72 -5.83 11.00
N SER A 208 2.65 -5.46 10.30
CA SER A 208 1.91 -6.34 9.39
C SER A 208 2.75 -6.77 8.20
N CYS A 209 3.47 -5.84 7.56
CA CYS A 209 4.39 -6.14 6.46
C CYS A 209 5.55 -7.03 6.94
N MET A 210 6.11 -6.79 8.13
CA MET A 210 7.16 -7.64 8.69
C MET A 210 6.65 -9.06 8.98
N ALA A 211 5.45 -9.20 9.56
CA ALA A 211 4.85 -10.52 9.79
C ALA A 211 4.59 -11.27 8.46
N LEU A 212 4.17 -10.56 7.41
CA LEU A 212 4.06 -11.14 6.06
C LEU A 212 5.41 -11.60 5.55
N PHE A 213 6.46 -10.80 5.71
CA PHE A 213 7.83 -11.18 5.32
C PHE A 213 8.30 -12.43 6.05
N ASP A 214 8.07 -12.52 7.36
CA ASP A 214 8.41 -13.70 8.16
C ASP A 214 7.67 -14.95 7.63
N GLN A 215 6.38 -14.83 7.33
CA GLN A 215 5.58 -15.93 6.75
C GLN A 215 6.09 -16.37 5.38
N LEU A 216 6.43 -15.43 4.50
CA LEU A 216 6.99 -15.73 3.17
C LEU A 216 8.30 -16.54 3.29
N VAL A 217 9.15 -16.16 4.25
CA VAL A 217 10.43 -16.84 4.51
C VAL A 217 10.22 -18.18 5.20
N GLU A 218 9.25 -18.32 6.09
CA GLU A 218 8.97 -19.57 6.78
C GLU A 218 8.44 -20.66 5.84
N VAL A 219 7.54 -20.30 4.91
CA VAL A 219 6.87 -21.28 4.03
C VAL A 219 7.73 -21.70 2.84
N ARG A 220 8.47 -20.77 2.22
CA ARG A 220 9.22 -20.99 0.96
C ARG A 220 10.64 -20.43 0.99
N GLY A 221 11.22 -20.21 2.18
CA GLY A 221 12.46 -19.43 2.35
C GLY A 221 13.67 -19.91 1.55
N ASP A 222 13.81 -21.24 1.40
CA ASP A 222 14.99 -21.86 0.78
C ASP A 222 14.70 -22.45 -0.61
N ASP A 223 13.43 -22.45 -1.04
CA ASP A 223 13.03 -22.91 -2.36
C ASP A 223 13.30 -21.81 -3.41
N PRO A 224 13.91 -22.15 -4.57
CA PRO A 224 13.97 -21.25 -5.69
C PRO A 224 12.56 -20.87 -6.13
N LEU A 225 12.31 -19.56 -6.25
CA LEU A 225 11.03 -19.03 -6.72
C LEU A 225 11.30 -18.14 -7.94
N SER A 226 10.37 -18.02 -8.87
CA SER A 226 10.52 -17.03 -9.95
C SER A 226 10.21 -15.63 -9.41
N SER A 227 10.68 -14.57 -10.08
CA SER A 227 10.35 -13.19 -9.70
C SER A 227 8.84 -12.91 -9.80
N ARG A 228 8.19 -13.53 -10.78
CA ARG A 228 6.74 -13.43 -10.99
C ARG A 228 5.96 -14.10 -9.87
N ASP A 229 6.27 -15.35 -9.55
CA ASP A 229 5.55 -16.09 -8.49
C ASP A 229 5.76 -15.42 -7.12
N TYR A 230 6.94 -14.83 -6.89
CA TYR A 230 7.19 -14.03 -5.69
C TYR A 230 6.33 -12.76 -5.63
N GLU A 231 6.17 -12.05 -6.74
CA GLU A 231 5.30 -10.87 -6.80
C GLU A 231 3.83 -11.24 -6.59
N GLU A 232 3.34 -12.32 -7.23
CA GLU A 232 1.97 -12.82 -7.04
C GLU A 232 1.74 -13.19 -5.57
N LEU A 233 2.64 -13.96 -4.95
CA LEU A 233 2.54 -14.36 -3.54
C LEU A 233 2.57 -13.16 -2.57
N LEU A 234 3.46 -12.19 -2.83
CA LEU A 234 3.52 -10.96 -2.04
C LEU A 234 2.23 -10.15 -2.19
N SER A 235 1.75 -9.99 -3.41
CA SER A 235 0.51 -9.26 -3.75
C SER A 235 -0.69 -9.86 -3.03
N ASP A 236 -0.87 -11.19 -3.11
CA ASP A 236 -1.95 -11.90 -2.42
C ASP A 236 -1.85 -11.77 -0.90
N GLY A 237 -0.62 -11.85 -0.37
CA GLY A 237 -0.36 -11.61 1.05
C GLY A 237 -0.76 -10.20 1.48
N LEU A 238 -0.42 -9.18 0.68
CA LEU A 238 -0.77 -7.79 0.96
C LEU A 238 -2.29 -7.52 0.88
N ASP A 239 -3.01 -8.24 0.01
CA ASP A 239 -4.47 -8.17 -0.11
C ASP A 239 -5.20 -8.85 1.04
N ALA A 240 -4.64 -9.95 1.57
CA ALA A 240 -5.18 -10.66 2.73
C ALA A 240 -4.92 -9.95 4.06
N MET A 241 -3.94 -9.04 4.11
CA MET A 241 -3.65 -8.25 5.29
C MET A 241 -4.81 -7.30 5.65
N SER A 242 -4.99 -7.07 6.95
CA SER A 242 -5.99 -6.15 7.47
C SER A 242 -5.43 -5.31 8.60
N ILE A 243 -5.82 -4.03 8.63
CA ILE A 243 -5.52 -3.12 9.73
C ILE A 243 -6.71 -3.13 10.67
N ALA A 244 -6.43 -3.30 11.97
CA ALA A 244 -7.45 -3.22 13.00
C ALA A 244 -7.71 -1.73 13.26
N LEU A 245 -8.97 -1.28 13.15
CA LEU A 245 -9.27 0.07 13.60
C LEU A 245 -9.19 0.13 15.12
N ILE A 246 -8.54 1.18 15.64
CA ILE A 246 -8.57 1.49 17.05
C ILE A 246 -9.85 2.29 17.33
N PRO A 247 -10.63 1.95 18.37
CA PRO A 247 -11.78 2.75 18.78
C PRO A 247 -11.37 4.18 19.11
N PRO A 248 -12.14 5.21 18.70
CA PRO A 248 -11.77 6.62 18.88
C PRO A 248 -11.79 7.09 20.34
N GLY A 249 -12.30 6.28 21.27
CA GLY A 249 -12.34 6.60 22.70
C GLY A 249 -13.13 5.57 23.50
N LEU A 250 -13.33 5.86 24.80
CA LEU A 250 -14.11 4.99 25.69
C LEU A 250 -15.62 5.11 25.51
N ASP A 251 -16.11 6.27 25.05
CA ASP A 251 -17.53 6.54 24.84
C ASP A 251 -17.83 6.67 23.34
N HIS A 252 -18.36 5.60 22.76
CA HIS A 252 -18.70 5.54 21.34
C HIS A 252 -19.80 4.50 21.09
N VAL A 253 -20.52 4.68 19.98
CA VAL A 253 -21.44 3.67 19.46
C VAL A 253 -20.68 2.65 18.62
N THR A 254 -20.77 1.37 18.96
CA THR A 254 -20.15 0.30 18.14
C THR A 254 -21.08 -0.14 17.01
N VAL A 255 -20.63 0.03 15.77
CA VAL A 255 -21.25 -0.52 14.57
C VAL A 255 -20.47 -1.75 14.16
N ALA A 256 -21.12 -2.91 14.16
CA ALA A 256 -20.44 -4.16 13.94
C ALA A 256 -21.33 -5.19 13.22
N SER A 257 -20.70 -6.19 12.61
CA SER A 257 -21.39 -7.29 11.92
C SER A 257 -22.28 -8.08 12.88
N PHE A 258 -23.45 -8.51 12.42
CA PHE A 258 -24.33 -9.38 13.20
C PHE A 258 -23.68 -10.75 13.50
N ASP A 259 -22.80 -11.24 12.62
CA ASP A 259 -22.28 -12.62 12.67
C ASP A 259 -21.14 -12.83 13.68
N GLN A 260 -20.35 -11.80 13.99
CA GLN A 260 -19.07 -11.95 14.68
C GLN A 260 -18.93 -11.11 15.96
N ASN A 261 -20.04 -10.80 16.65
CA ASN A 261 -20.00 -9.88 17.78
C ASN A 261 -20.55 -10.41 19.10
N SER A 262 -19.82 -10.12 20.17
CA SER A 262 -20.30 -10.27 21.54
C SER A 262 -21.12 -9.05 21.94
N ILE A 263 -22.36 -9.27 22.37
CA ILE A 263 -23.28 -8.23 22.85
C ILE A 263 -23.06 -7.95 24.36
N ALA A 264 -22.03 -8.57 24.95
CA ALA A 264 -21.80 -8.50 26.39
C ALA A 264 -21.56 -7.05 26.87
N GLY A 265 -22.38 -6.62 27.84
CA GLY A 265 -22.29 -5.28 28.43
C GLY A 265 -23.04 -4.17 27.69
N ALA A 266 -23.70 -4.47 26.56
CA ALA A 266 -24.50 -3.48 25.83
C ALA A 266 -25.81 -3.14 26.58
N ARG A 267 -26.09 -1.84 26.78
CA ARG A 267 -27.37 -1.38 27.37
C ARG A 267 -28.52 -1.37 26.38
N ALA A 268 -28.22 -1.10 25.11
CA ALA A 268 -29.19 -1.06 24.02
C ALA A 268 -28.52 -1.58 22.74
N VAL A 269 -29.28 -2.28 21.91
CA VAL A 269 -28.81 -2.86 20.64
C VAL A 269 -29.79 -2.52 19.55
N PHE A 270 -29.28 -1.93 18.46
CA PHE A 270 -30.03 -1.67 17.24
C PHE A 270 -29.62 -2.67 16.16
N VAL A 271 -30.59 -3.32 15.55
CA VAL A 271 -30.39 -4.22 14.40
C VAL A 271 -30.96 -3.54 13.17
N ILE A 272 -30.10 -3.31 12.18
CA ILE A 272 -30.42 -2.55 10.97
C ILE A 272 -30.42 -3.49 9.76
N GLY A 273 -31.31 -3.24 8.79
CA GLY A 273 -31.37 -4.03 7.57
C GLY A 273 -31.97 -5.42 7.75
N ALA A 274 -32.87 -5.59 8.72
CA ALA A 274 -33.64 -6.82 8.95
C ALA A 274 -34.72 -7.03 7.86
N ASN A 275 -34.29 -7.06 6.60
CA ASN A 275 -35.14 -7.22 5.43
C ASN A 275 -35.22 -8.69 5.03
N ALA A 276 -36.35 -9.09 4.44
CA ALA A 276 -36.51 -10.42 3.85
C ALA A 276 -35.41 -10.68 2.80
N GLY A 277 -34.78 -11.85 2.86
CA GLY A 277 -33.67 -12.24 1.98
C GLY A 277 -32.28 -11.84 2.47
N ILE A 278 -32.18 -10.82 3.34
CA ILE A 278 -30.93 -10.43 4.02
C ILE A 278 -30.85 -11.09 5.40
N MET A 279 -31.98 -11.14 6.10
CA MET A 279 -32.11 -11.78 7.41
C MET A 279 -33.38 -12.65 7.47
N PRO A 280 -33.25 -13.98 7.69
CA PRO A 280 -32.00 -14.75 7.76
C PRO A 280 -31.29 -14.79 6.39
N ARG A 281 -29.95 -14.88 6.40
CA ARG A 281 -29.18 -15.10 5.15
C ARG A 281 -29.57 -16.46 4.58
N ALA A 282 -29.87 -16.51 3.29
CA ALA A 282 -29.90 -17.78 2.58
C ALA A 282 -28.49 -18.40 2.65
N GLY A 283 -28.42 -19.71 2.90
CA GLY A 283 -27.14 -20.42 2.90
C GLY A 283 -26.48 -20.29 1.52
N THR A 284 -25.28 -19.72 1.48
CA THR A 284 -24.43 -19.79 0.30
C THR A 284 -23.61 -21.06 0.39
N THR A 285 -23.82 -21.99 -0.54
CA THR A 285 -22.92 -23.14 -0.75
C THR A 285 -21.59 -22.60 -1.27
N SER A 286 -20.70 -22.31 -0.33
CA SER A 286 -19.34 -21.84 -0.57
C SER A 286 -18.41 -22.81 0.14
N GLY A 287 -17.67 -23.61 -0.62
CA GLY A 287 -16.77 -24.61 -0.09
C GLY A 287 -16.44 -25.70 -1.10
N VAL A 288 -15.43 -26.52 -0.78
CA VAL A 288 -15.06 -27.69 -1.57
C VAL A 288 -16.15 -28.77 -1.50
N PHE A 289 -16.91 -28.81 -0.40
CA PHE A 289 -17.97 -29.76 -0.17
C PHE A 289 -19.34 -29.14 -0.39
N SER A 290 -20.22 -29.91 -1.02
CA SER A 290 -21.65 -29.65 -1.12
C SER A 290 -22.37 -29.93 0.21
N ASP A 291 -23.53 -29.31 0.41
CA ASP A 291 -24.39 -29.59 1.57
C ASP A 291 -24.73 -31.08 1.69
N THR A 292 -24.90 -31.77 0.56
CA THR A 292 -25.14 -33.21 0.50
C THR A 292 -23.96 -34.03 1.00
N GLU A 293 -22.74 -33.65 0.65
CA GLU A 293 -21.53 -34.33 1.13
C GLU A 293 -21.31 -34.07 2.62
N LEU A 294 -21.57 -32.85 3.09
CA LEU A 294 -21.50 -32.51 4.52
C LEU A 294 -22.52 -33.30 5.35
N LEU A 295 -23.74 -33.47 4.85
CA LEU A 295 -24.77 -34.31 5.47
C LEU A 295 -24.31 -35.78 5.53
N PHE A 296 -23.81 -36.31 4.42
CA PHE A 296 -23.30 -37.68 4.35
C PHE A 296 -22.13 -37.94 5.32
N ILE A 297 -21.19 -36.99 5.40
CA ILE A 297 -20.07 -37.05 6.35
C ILE A 297 -20.59 -37.00 7.80
N GLY A 298 -21.56 -36.13 8.07
CA GLY A 298 -22.20 -36.03 9.39
C GLY A 298 -22.86 -37.33 9.84
N GLU A 299 -23.62 -37.96 8.96
CA GLU A 299 -24.26 -39.26 9.22
C GLU A 299 -23.22 -40.37 9.43
N SER A 300 -22.18 -40.41 8.59
CA SER A 300 -21.12 -41.42 8.67
C SER A 300 -20.28 -41.31 9.96
N LEU A 301 -20.07 -40.09 10.48
CA LEU A 301 -19.35 -39.88 11.73
C LEU A 301 -20.19 -40.30 12.95
N GLN A 302 -21.52 -40.17 12.90
CA GLN A 302 -22.40 -40.62 13.98
C GLN A 302 -22.49 -42.14 14.07
N THR A 303 -22.48 -42.85 12.94
CA THR A 303 -22.51 -44.31 12.92
C THR A 303 -21.21 -44.93 13.44
N THR A 304 -20.07 -44.27 13.21
CA THR A 304 -18.76 -44.81 13.60
C THR A 304 -18.45 -44.60 15.09
N GLY A 305 -19.03 -43.57 15.72
CA GLY A 305 -18.90 -43.31 17.16
C GLY A 305 -19.83 -44.12 18.07
N ALA A 306 -20.81 -44.84 17.50
CA ALA A 306 -21.74 -45.68 18.25
C ALA A 306 -21.24 -47.12 18.47
N ASP A 307 -20.20 -47.54 17.75
CA ASP A 307 -19.59 -48.88 17.82
C ASP A 307 -18.28 -48.90 18.66
N SER A 308 -18.05 -47.92 19.56
CA SER A 308 -16.92 -47.86 20.50
C SER A 308 -17.36 -47.70 21.95
#